data_AF-A0AAP2DX87-F1
#
_entry.id   AF-A0AAP2DX87-F1
#
_cell.length_a   1.000
_cell.length_b   1.000
_cell.length_c   1.000
_cell.angle_alpha   90.00
_cell.angle_beta   90.00
_cell.angle_gamma   90.00
#
_symmetry.space_group_name_H-M   'P 1'
#
loop_
_entity.id
_entity.type
_entity.pdbx_description
1 polymer ?
#
loop_
_entity_poly.entity_id
_entity_poly.type
_entity_poly.pdbx_seq_one_letter_code
_entity_poly.pdbx_strand_id
1 'polypeptide(L)' 'MIIIVLLITISLAIAVTFLAVFFWNIKSGQYDDMYTPSVRMLFDPKKDDNKPVS' A
#
# COMPACT_ATOMS: atom_id res chain seq x y z
N MET A 1 18.07 -4.03 38.38
CA MET A 1 16.61 -3.79 38.36
C MET A 1 16.20 -2.71 37.35
N ILE A 2 16.85 -1.52 37.33
CA ILE A 2 16.58 -0.45 36.35
C ILE A 2 16.65 -0.91 34.88
N ILE A 3 17.65 -1.72 34.54
CA ILE A 3 17.91 -2.16 33.17
C ILE A 3 16.76 -3.03 32.64
N ILE A 4 16.22 -3.92 33.48
CA ILE A 4 15.11 -4.80 33.11
C ILE A 4 13.87 -3.98 32.79
N VAL A 5 13.54 -2.99 33.62
CA VAL A 5 12.39 -2.09 33.40
C VAL A 5 12.57 -1.27 32.11
N LEU A 6 13.79 -0.79 31.85
CA LEU A 6 14.12 -0.06 30.62
C LEU A 6 13.95 -0.94 29.38
N LEU A 7 14.46 -2.17 29.40
CA LEU A 7 14.35 -3.12 28.29
C LEU A 7 12.90 -3.52 27.99
N ILE A 8 12.10 -3.77 29.03
CA ILE A 8 10.67 -4.08 28.88
C ILE A 8 9.95 -2.90 28.23
N THR A 9 10.21 -1.67 28.68
CA THR A 9 9.57 -0.46 28.15
C THR A 9 9.95 -0.22 26.68
N ILE A 10 11.23 -0.38 26.33
CA ILE A 10 11.70 -0.23 24.95
C ILE A 10 11.10 -1.32 24.05
N SER A 11 11.10 -2.58 24.49
CA SER A 11 10.51 -3.69 23.74
C SER A 11 9.02 -3.47 23.49
N LEU A 12 8.27 -3.04 24.50
CA LEU A 12 6.84 -2.74 24.38
C LEU A 12 6.59 -1.56 23.44
N ALA A 13 7.39 -0.49 23.54
CA ALA A 13 7.28 0.68 22.67
C ALA A 13 7.50 0.31 21.19
N ILE A 14 8.50 -0.52 20.90
CA ILE A 14 8.76 -1.01 19.53
C ILE A 14 7.59 -1.85 19.03
N ALA A 15 7.06 -2.76 19.86
CA ALA A 15 5.93 -3.61 19.48
C ALA A 15 4.68 -2.80 19.14
N VAL A 16 4.33 -1.80 19.96
CA VAL A 16 3.19 -0.91 19.71
C VAL A 16 3.40 -0.07 18.47
N THR A 17 4.61 0.47 18.28
CA THR A 17 4.94 1.28 17.08
C THR A 17 4.81 0.46 15.81
N PHE A 18 5.36 -0.76 15.80
CA PHE A 18 5.24 -1.69 14.68
C PHE A 18 3.78 -2.02 14.37
N LEU A 19 2.98 -2.31 15.39
CA LEU A 19 1.57 -2.61 15.24
C LEU A 19 0.77 -1.41 14.69
N ALA A 20 1.06 -0.19 15.16
CA ALA A 20 0.43 1.02 14.66
C ALA A 20 0.75 1.28 13.17
N VAL A 21 2.02 1.11 12.78
CA VAL A 21 2.44 1.22 11.37
C VAL A 21 1.80 0.14 10.52
N PHE A 22 1.68 -1.10 11.02
CA PHE A 22 1.01 -2.19 10.34
C PHE A 22 -0.46 -1.87 10.02
N PHE A 23 -1.22 -1.34 10.99
CA PHE A 23 -2.60 -0.92 10.76
C PHE A 23 -2.70 0.26 9.78
N TRP A 24 -1.76 1.20 9.82
CA TRP A 24 -1.69 2.27 8.82
C TRP A 24 -1.51 1.70 7.41
N ASN A 25 -0.59 0.75 7.23
CA ASN A 25 -0.33 0.12 5.93
C ASN A 25 -1.56 -0.62 5.38
N ILE A 26 -2.31 -1.33 6.23
CA ILE A 26 -3.58 -1.97 5.83
C ILE A 26 -4.57 -0.92 5.31
N LYS A 27 -4.70 0.21 6.02
CA LYS A 27 -5.64 1.28 5.63
C LYS A 27 -5.16 2.08 4.42
N SER A 28 -3.85 2.17 4.20
CA SER A 28 -3.24 2.97 3.14
C SER A 28 -3.60 2.50 1.73
N GLY A 29 -4.35 1.39 1.58
CA GLY A 29 -5.06 1.12 0.33
C GLY A 29 -4.13 0.98 -0.87
N GLN A 30 -2.90 0.52 -0.65
CA GLN A 30 -1.91 0.28 -1.72
C GLN A 30 -2.30 -0.88 -2.67
N TYR A 31 -3.58 -1.23 -2.67
CA TYR A 31 -4.24 -2.17 -3.57
C TYR A 31 -4.84 -1.46 -4.79
N ASP A 32 -4.97 -0.12 -4.79
CA ASP A 32 -5.53 0.63 -5.91
C ASP A 32 -4.58 0.68 -7.12
N ASP A 33 -3.26 0.69 -6.87
CA ASP A 33 -2.24 0.62 -7.93
C ASP A 33 -1.91 -0.82 -8.40
N MET A 34 -2.62 -1.85 -7.87
CA MET A 34 -2.48 -3.23 -8.36
C MET A 34 -3.38 -3.54 -9.57
N TYR A 35 -4.13 -2.56 -10.09
CA TYR A 35 -4.79 -2.68 -11.39
C TYR A 35 -3.74 -2.68 -12.51
N THR A 36 -3.28 -3.88 -12.83
CA THR A 36 -2.23 -4.14 -13.82
C THR A 36 -2.59 -3.49 -15.17
N PRO A 37 -1.67 -2.73 -15.79
CA PRO A 37 -1.90 -2.07 -17.08
C PRO A 37 -2.35 -3.06 -18.18
N SER A 38 -1.97 -4.33 -18.06
CA SER A 38 -2.39 -5.43 -18.94
C SER A 38 -3.90 -5.66 -18.98
N VAL A 39 -4.62 -5.45 -17.86
CA VAL A 39 -6.08 -5.60 -17.80
C VAL A 39 -6.76 -4.46 -18.54
N ARG A 40 -6.27 -3.23 -18.35
CA ARG A 40 -6.75 -2.06 -19.10
C ARG A 40 -6.53 -2.26 -20.60
N MET A 41 -5.38 -2.77 -21.02
CA MET A 41 -5.08 -2.95 -22.44
C MET A 41 -5.90 -4.04 -23.15
N LEU A 42 -6.39 -5.05 -22.41
CA LEU A 42 -7.21 -6.14 -22.95
C LEU A 42 -8.72 -5.84 -22.95
N PHE A 43 -9.19 -5.00 -22.02
CA PHE A 43 -10.62 -4.70 -21.85
C PHE A 43 -11.02 -3.27 -22.24
N ASP A 44 -10.06 -2.39 -22.57
CA ASP A 44 -10.37 -1.09 -23.16
C ASP A 44 -10.74 -1.31 -24.64
N PRO A 45 -12.01 -1.16 -25.03
CA PRO A 45 -12.39 -1.25 -26.43
C PRO A 45 -11.62 -0.15 -27.17
N LYS A 46 -10.77 -0.54 -28.12
CA LYS A 46 -10.12 0.39 -29.05
C LYS A 46 -11.16 1.42 -29.47
N LYS A 47 -11.05 2.64 -28.96
CA LYS A 47 -11.88 3.74 -29.41
C LYS A 47 -11.44 3.96 -30.85
N ASP A 48 -12.34 3.68 -31.78
CA ASP A 48 -12.07 3.76 -33.21
C ASP A 48 -11.43 5.11 -33.55
N ASP A 49 -10.14 5.06 -33.85
CA ASP A 49 -9.36 6.17 -34.41
C ASP A 49 -9.69 6.32 -35.90
N ASN A 50 -10.98 6.38 -36.24
CA ASN A 50 -11.46 6.87 -37.52
C ASN A 50 -11.75 8.37 -37.39
N LYS A 51 -10.70 9.16 -37.13
CA LYS A 51 -10.72 10.57 -37.53
C LYS A 51 -9.95 10.70 -38.83
N PRO A 52 -10.56 11.19 -39.92
CA PRO A 52 -9.82 11.47 -41.13
C PRO A 52 -8.83 12.58 -40.80
N VAL A 53 -7.54 12.26 -40.93
CA VAL A 53 -6.47 13.24 -40.87
C VAL A 53 -6.59 14.08 -42.14
N SER A 54 -7.00 15.34 -41.97
CA SER A 54 -6.93 16.39 -43.00
C SER A 54 -5.50 16.82 -43.24
#